data_AF-A0A7C7DZY7-F1
#
_entry.id   AF-A0A7C7DZY7-F1
#
_cell.length_a   1.000
_cell.length_b   1.000
_cell.length_c   1.000
_cell.angle_alpha   90.00
_cell.angle_beta   90.00
_cell.angle_gamma   90.00
#
_symmetry.space_group_name_H-M   'P 1'
#
loop_
_entity.id
_entity.type
_entity.pdbx_description
1 polymer ?
#
loop_
_entity_poly.entity_id
_entity_poly.type
_entity_poly.pdbx_seq_one_letter_code
_entity_poly.pdbx_strand_id
1 'polypeptide(L)'
;MYIERITETHIQTLAALEDSYGVLLVQTFLDDDFKKHWTVGKDNCGLEIRLRRKGIIDCCNNDLFSDIIDPGTYDLVGRYQVSIGNRTFDTVRLVLIACDGQVTDFFIDSEGKEILHRFWVLDSWGYDDDIKLPYSIRWPHGEVMSLNGEKRVCTTYVIPEYVLNPKTYLK
;
A
#
# COMPACT_ATOMS: atom_id res chain seq x y z
N MET A 1 -12.08 8.52 1.25
CA MET A 1 -11.81 9.54 0.19
C MET A 1 -10.72 10.47 0.70
N TYR A 2 -9.79 10.90 -0.16
CA TYR A 2 -8.71 11.80 0.24
C TYR A 2 -8.89 13.17 -0.40
N ILE A 3 -8.48 14.21 0.33
CA ILE A 3 -8.28 15.56 -0.22
C ILE A 3 -6.77 15.77 -0.29
N GLU A 4 -6.27 15.98 -1.50
CA GLU A 4 -4.84 16.04 -1.77
C GLU A 4 -4.43 17.43 -2.28
N ARG A 5 -3.21 17.85 -1.95
CA ARG A 5 -2.54 19.00 -2.51
C ARG A 5 -1.41 18.53 -3.40
N ILE A 6 -1.48 18.90 -4.67
CA ILE A 6 -0.40 18.71 -5.63
C ILE A 6 0.52 19.94 -5.54
N THR A 7 1.81 19.69 -5.34
CA THR A 7 2.88 20.69 -5.39
C THR A 7 3.75 20.45 -6.62
N GLU A 8 4.84 21.20 -6.78
CA GLU A 8 5.78 20.96 -7.88
C GLU A 8 6.48 19.59 -7.79
N THR A 9 6.62 19.05 -6.57
CA THR A 9 7.45 17.87 -6.31
C THR A 9 6.70 16.72 -5.63
N HIS A 10 5.59 16.99 -4.95
CA HIS A 10 4.86 16.00 -4.13
C HIS A 10 3.35 16.12 -4.25
N ILE A 11 2.65 15.01 -4.01
CA ILE A 11 1.22 14.92 -3.75
C ILE A 11 1.04 14.65 -2.26
N GLN A 12 0.42 15.57 -1.54
CA GLN A 12 0.29 15.52 -0.10
C GLN A 12 -1.17 15.34 0.33
N THR A 13 -1.44 14.39 1.21
CA THR A 13 -2.75 14.24 1.86
C THR A 13 -3.00 15.38 2.85
N LEU A 14 -4.08 16.13 2.65
CA LEU A 14 -4.52 17.20 3.55
C LEU A 14 -5.70 16.78 4.43
N ALA A 15 -6.56 15.90 3.92
CA ALA A 15 -7.67 15.35 4.69
C ALA A 15 -8.04 13.94 4.21
N ALA A 16 -8.56 13.15 5.13
CA ALA A 16 -9.14 11.84 4.86
C ALA A 16 -10.59 11.83 5.35
N LEU A 17 -11.45 11.27 4.52
CA LEU A 17 -12.86 11.02 4.84
C LEU A 17 -13.09 9.52 4.90
N GLU A 18 -13.62 9.06 6.02
CA GLU A 18 -13.90 7.67 6.32
C GLU A 18 -15.34 7.53 6.79
N ASP A 19 -16.06 6.50 6.32
CA ASP A 19 -17.34 6.13 6.91
C ASP A 19 -17.08 5.23 8.11
N SER A 20 -17.43 5.72 9.30
CA SER A 20 -17.35 4.96 10.53
C SER A 20 -18.78 4.69 11.00
N TYR A 21 -19.30 3.51 10.68
CA TYR A 21 -20.63 3.05 11.08
C TYR A 21 -21.77 4.00 10.65
N GLY A 22 -21.71 4.54 9.43
CA GLY A 22 -22.70 5.48 8.89
C GLY A 22 -22.50 6.94 9.32
N VAL A 23 -21.40 7.24 10.03
CA VAL A 23 -20.96 8.61 10.30
C VAL A 23 -19.76 8.91 9.41
N LEU A 24 -19.85 9.96 8.60
CA LEU A 24 -18.73 10.45 7.82
C LEU A 24 -17.75 11.19 8.74
N LEU A 25 -16.66 10.52 9.11
CA LEU A 25 -15.55 11.10 9.83
C LEU A 25 -14.68 11.89 8.85
N VAL A 26 -14.33 13.11 9.23
CA VAL A 26 -13.36 13.94 8.48
C VAL A 26 -12.19 14.23 9.39
N GLN A 27 -11.00 13.77 8.99
CA GLN A 27 -9.74 14.08 9.66
C GLN A 27 -8.87 14.90 8.72
N THR A 28 -8.20 15.90 9.27
CA THR A 28 -7.37 16.85 8.54
C THR A 28 -5.95 16.85 9.09
N PHE A 29 -5.00 17.38 8.32
CA PHE A 29 -3.60 17.51 8.74
C PHE A 29 -3.37 18.34 10.03
N LEU A 30 -4.42 19.02 10.53
CA LEU A 30 -4.41 19.75 11.81
C LEU A 30 -4.76 18.87 13.01
N ASP A 31 -5.33 17.67 12.79
CA ASP A 31 -5.69 16.75 13.86
C ASP A 31 -4.48 15.93 14.32
N ASP A 32 -4.33 15.73 15.63
CA ASP A 32 -3.16 15.05 16.22
C ASP A 32 -2.98 13.61 15.69
N ASP A 33 -4.08 12.88 15.56
CA ASP A 33 -4.07 11.49 15.09
C ASP A 33 -3.99 11.35 13.57
N PHE A 34 -4.10 12.45 12.81
CA PHE A 34 -3.96 12.40 11.36
C PHE A 34 -2.59 11.87 10.97
N LYS A 35 -1.56 12.28 11.73
CA LYS A 35 -0.17 11.91 11.48
C LYS A 35 0.10 10.41 11.53
N LYS A 36 -0.67 9.68 12.33
CA LYS A 36 -0.45 8.25 12.53
C LYS A 36 -0.99 7.42 11.37
N HIS A 37 -2.02 7.91 10.69
CA HIS A 37 -2.83 7.10 9.77
C HIS A 37 -2.72 7.55 8.31
N TRP A 38 -2.56 8.85 8.07
CA TRP A 38 -2.78 9.42 6.74
C TRP A 38 -1.55 10.06 6.10
N THR A 39 -0.41 10.04 6.79
CA THR A 39 0.81 10.69 6.30
C THR A 39 1.63 9.77 5.44
N VAL A 40 2.15 10.35 4.37
CA VAL A 40 3.09 9.68 3.46
C VAL A 40 4.33 10.55 3.34
N GLY A 41 5.49 9.91 3.34
CA GLY A 41 6.77 10.58 3.27
C GLY A 41 7.17 11.27 4.57
N LYS A 42 8.43 11.69 4.62
CA LYS A 42 9.02 12.35 5.79
C LYS A 42 8.24 13.62 6.13
N ASP A 43 7.91 13.80 7.41
CA ASP A 43 7.19 14.96 7.92
C ASP A 43 5.86 15.25 7.17
N ASN A 44 5.18 14.21 6.66
CA ASN A 44 3.99 14.32 5.82
C ASN A 44 4.21 15.17 4.57
N CYS A 45 5.39 15.16 3.96
CA CYS A 45 5.64 15.91 2.72
C CYS A 45 4.84 15.39 1.52
N GLY A 46 4.29 14.17 1.62
CA GLY A 46 3.54 13.52 0.56
C GLY A 46 4.37 12.53 -0.26
N LEU A 47 3.73 11.97 -1.29
CA LEU A 47 4.37 11.11 -2.28
C LEU A 47 5.03 11.96 -3.36
N GLU A 48 6.29 11.69 -3.67
CA GLU A 48 7.00 12.37 -4.77
C GLU A 48 6.31 12.14 -6.12
N ILE A 49 6.19 13.18 -6.94
CA ILE A 49 5.60 13.10 -8.29
C ILE A 49 6.55 12.38 -9.26
N ARG A 50 7.87 12.56 -9.06
CA ARG A 50 8.92 11.95 -9.89
C ARG A 50 9.61 10.84 -9.11
N LEU A 51 8.85 9.80 -8.78
CA LEU A 51 9.32 8.66 -7.99
C LEU A 51 10.59 8.06 -8.59
N ARG A 52 11.56 7.81 -7.71
CA ARG A 52 12.77 7.04 -7.98
C ARG A 52 13.03 6.12 -6.81
N ARG A 53 13.70 4.99 -7.05
CA ARG A 53 14.19 4.14 -5.97
C ARG A 53 15.13 4.94 -5.08
N LYS A 54 14.85 4.94 -3.79
CA LYS A 54 15.61 5.61 -2.73
C LYS A 54 16.59 4.66 -2.04
N GLY A 55 16.31 3.35 -2.08
CA GLY A 55 17.10 2.35 -1.37
C GLY A 55 16.81 2.32 0.13
N ILE A 56 15.61 2.76 0.53
CA ILE A 56 15.11 2.72 1.91
C ILE A 56 14.56 1.34 2.21
N ILE A 57 13.87 0.72 1.25
CA ILE A 57 13.30 -0.62 1.37
C ILE A 57 13.96 -1.50 0.32
N ASP A 58 14.60 -2.58 0.76
CA ASP A 58 15.12 -3.62 -0.10
C ASP A 58 14.15 -4.79 -0.19
N CYS A 59 14.14 -5.46 -1.33
CA CYS A 59 13.31 -6.63 -1.58
C CYS A 59 14.16 -7.79 -2.09
N CYS A 60 14.04 -8.96 -1.46
CA CYS A 60 14.66 -10.20 -1.89
C CYS A 60 13.63 -11.33 -1.82
N ASN A 61 13.33 -12.00 -2.94
CA ASN A 61 12.37 -13.10 -2.98
C ASN A 61 11.01 -12.79 -2.34
N ASN A 62 10.50 -11.56 -2.54
CA ASN A 62 9.27 -10.99 -1.96
C ASN A 62 9.36 -10.57 -0.48
N ASP A 63 10.40 -10.96 0.25
CA ASP A 63 10.67 -10.44 1.59
C ASP A 63 11.28 -9.04 1.52
N LEU A 64 10.88 -8.20 2.47
CA LEU A 64 11.25 -6.79 2.58
C LEU A 64 12.21 -6.57 3.75
N PHE A 65 13.14 -5.66 3.56
CA PHE A 65 14.14 -5.27 4.56
C PHE A 65 14.25 -3.75 4.61
N SER A 66 14.17 -3.17 5.80
CA SER A 66 14.37 -1.73 5.98
C SER A 66 14.76 -1.40 7.41
N ASP A 67 15.72 -0.51 7.59
CA ASP A 67 16.03 0.07 8.90
C ASP A 67 15.02 1.14 9.32
N ILE A 68 14.18 1.61 8.39
CA ILE A 68 13.17 2.66 8.60
C ILE A 68 11.78 2.05 8.42
N ILE A 69 11.09 1.81 9.52
CA ILE A 69 9.74 1.22 9.53
C ILE A 69 8.67 2.20 10.02
N ASP A 70 8.99 3.49 10.07
CA ASP A 70 8.05 4.53 10.47
C ASP A 70 6.84 4.57 9.50
N PRO A 71 5.62 4.78 10.00
CA PRO A 71 4.44 4.93 9.16
C PRO A 71 4.63 6.03 8.10
N GLY A 72 4.22 5.73 6.87
CA GLY A 72 4.40 6.62 5.73
C GLY A 72 5.73 6.43 4.98
N THR A 73 6.60 5.51 5.43
CA THR A 73 7.81 5.13 4.70
C THR A 73 7.44 4.41 3.42
N TYR A 74 8.02 4.83 2.30
CA TYR A 74 7.77 4.21 1.00
C TYR A 74 9.04 4.13 0.14
N ASP A 75 9.08 3.16 -0.77
CA ASP A 75 10.13 3.06 -1.78
C ASP A 75 9.70 2.25 -3.01
N LEU A 76 10.36 2.50 -4.14
CA LEU A 76 10.31 1.62 -5.31
C LEU A 76 11.32 0.48 -5.13
N VAL A 77 10.83 -0.75 -5.01
CA VAL A 77 11.67 -1.91 -4.68
C VAL A 77 12.11 -2.72 -5.89
N GLY A 78 11.52 -2.48 -7.07
CA GLY A 78 11.92 -3.15 -8.30
C GLY A 78 10.93 -2.99 -9.46
N ARG A 79 11.29 -3.61 -10.59
CA ARG A 79 10.46 -3.72 -11.79
C ARG A 79 9.95 -5.15 -11.92
N TYR A 80 8.66 -5.31 -12.18
CA TYR A 80 7.96 -6.58 -12.14
C TYR A 80 7.05 -6.72 -13.36
N GLN A 81 6.94 -7.95 -13.86
CA GLN A 81 5.87 -8.32 -14.77
C GLN A 81 4.70 -8.87 -13.95
N VAL A 82 3.56 -8.18 -14.03
CA VAL A 82 2.31 -8.60 -13.37
C VAL A 82 1.42 -9.22 -14.43
N SER A 83 1.02 -10.48 -14.24
CA SER A 83 0.10 -11.17 -15.15
C SER A 83 -1.25 -11.37 -14.47
N ILE A 84 -2.31 -10.82 -15.09
CA ILE A 84 -3.69 -10.94 -14.62
C ILE A 84 -4.52 -11.50 -15.78
N GLY A 85 -5.05 -12.70 -15.60
CA GLY A 85 -5.68 -13.46 -16.68
C GLY A 85 -4.71 -13.66 -17.84
N ASN A 86 -5.07 -13.14 -19.02
CA ASN A 86 -4.32 -13.34 -20.27
C ASN A 86 -3.44 -12.12 -20.61
N ARG A 87 -3.33 -11.15 -19.72
CA ARG A 87 -2.60 -9.89 -19.92
C ARG A 87 -1.38 -9.87 -19.02
N THR A 88 -0.29 -9.31 -19.53
CA THR A 88 0.93 -9.06 -18.77
C THR A 88 1.25 -7.58 -18.85
N PHE A 89 1.54 -7.00 -17.69
CA PHE A 89 1.84 -5.59 -17.50
C PHE A 89 3.27 -5.45 -17.02
N ASP A 90 3.98 -4.51 -17.62
CA ASP A 90 5.30 -4.09 -17.16
C ASP A 90 5.14 -2.98 -16.13
N THR A 91 5.57 -3.24 -14.90
CA THR A 91 5.25 -2.38 -13.75
C THR A 91 6.49 -2.13 -12.90
N VAL A 92 6.46 -1.05 -12.13
CA VAL A 92 7.29 -0.88 -10.93
C VAL A 92 6.46 -1.24 -9.70
N ARG A 93 7.12 -1.78 -8.67
CA ARG A 93 6.48 -2.03 -7.37
C ARG A 93 6.88 -0.93 -6.40
N LEU A 94 5.88 -0.15 -5.98
CA LEU A 94 5.96 0.79 -4.87
C LEU A 94 5.49 0.07 -3.60
N VAL A 95 6.29 0.14 -2.55
CA VAL A 95 5.95 -0.37 -1.22
C VAL A 95 5.69 0.82 -0.31
N LEU A 96 4.61 0.76 0.47
CA LEU A 96 4.28 1.69 1.55
C LEU A 96 4.16 0.93 2.86
N ILE A 97 4.93 1.32 3.87
CA ILE A 97 4.77 0.88 5.26
C ILE A 97 3.80 1.85 5.91
N ALA A 98 2.62 1.34 6.29
CA ALA A 98 1.55 2.10 6.92
C ALA A 98 1.58 1.93 8.45
N CYS A 99 0.54 2.43 9.12
CA CYS A 99 0.40 2.30 10.56
C CYS A 99 0.40 0.84 11.02
N ASP A 100 0.82 0.62 12.27
CA ASP A 100 0.85 -0.68 12.93
C ASP A 100 1.59 -1.80 12.16
N GLY A 101 2.49 -1.40 11.25
CA GLY A 101 3.31 -2.32 10.46
C GLY A 101 2.58 -2.96 9.29
N GLN A 102 1.38 -2.50 8.92
CA GLN A 102 0.73 -2.88 7.67
C GLN A 102 1.62 -2.47 6.49
N VAL A 103 1.66 -3.30 5.44
CA VAL A 103 2.37 -2.97 4.20
C VAL A 103 1.37 -2.97 3.04
N THR A 104 1.46 -1.97 2.17
CA THR A 104 0.71 -1.95 0.91
C THR A 104 1.69 -1.95 -0.27
N ASP A 105 1.46 -2.88 -1.20
CA ASP A 105 2.14 -2.86 -2.50
C ASP A 105 1.26 -2.18 -3.53
N PHE A 106 1.85 -1.34 -4.37
CA PHE A 106 1.25 -0.84 -5.59
C PHE A 106 2.11 -1.25 -6.78
N PHE A 107 1.51 -1.86 -7.78
CA PHE A 107 2.13 -2.16 -9.06
C PHE A 107 1.66 -1.15 -10.07
N ILE A 108 2.57 -0.29 -10.54
CA ILE A 108 2.25 0.88 -11.34
C ILE A 108 2.95 0.74 -12.69
N ASP A 109 2.23 0.94 -13.79
CA ASP A 109 2.78 0.87 -15.14
C ASP A 109 3.54 2.14 -15.56
N SER A 110 4.07 2.16 -16.78
CA SER A 110 4.82 3.30 -17.31
C SER A 110 3.97 4.55 -17.57
N GLU A 111 2.64 4.43 -17.58
CA GLU A 111 1.70 5.56 -17.68
C GLU A 111 1.30 6.11 -16.31
N GLY A 112 1.80 5.51 -15.22
CA GLY A 112 1.42 5.87 -13.87
C GLY A 112 0.09 5.27 -13.43
N LYS A 113 -0.47 4.31 -14.17
CA LYS A 113 -1.71 3.62 -13.80
C LYS A 113 -1.39 2.49 -12.85
N GLU A 114 -2.17 2.40 -11.78
CA GLU A 114 -2.13 1.25 -10.91
C GLU A 114 -2.72 0.03 -11.63
N ILE A 115 -2.03 -1.10 -11.59
CA ILE A 115 -2.44 -2.37 -12.18
C ILE A 115 -2.98 -3.32 -11.12
N LEU A 116 -2.40 -3.27 -9.93
CA LEU A 116 -2.74 -4.09 -8.77
C LEU A 116 -2.25 -3.37 -7.53
N HIS A 117 -3.03 -3.38 -6.46
CA HIS A 117 -2.49 -3.17 -5.12
C HIS A 117 -2.88 -4.29 -4.18
N ARG A 118 -2.01 -4.56 -3.20
CA ARG A 118 -2.17 -5.64 -2.22
C ARG A 118 -1.97 -5.12 -0.81
N PHE A 119 -2.79 -5.61 0.12
CA PHE A 119 -2.69 -5.30 1.53
C PHE A 119 -2.11 -6.47 2.31
N TRP A 120 -1.07 -6.17 3.09
CA TRP A 120 -0.34 -7.13 3.91
C TRP A 120 -0.46 -6.71 5.37
N VAL A 121 -1.07 -7.57 6.18
CA VAL A 121 -1.23 -7.34 7.61
C VAL A 121 -0.38 -8.31 8.40
N LEU A 122 -0.07 -7.97 9.66
CA LEU A 122 0.69 -8.86 10.54
C LEU A 122 -0.04 -10.19 10.72
N ASP A 123 0.70 -11.30 10.60
CA ASP A 123 0.15 -12.63 10.81
C ASP A 123 -0.43 -12.80 12.22
N SER A 124 0.19 -12.12 13.19
CA SER A 124 -0.20 -12.11 14.60
C SER A 124 -1.51 -11.36 14.89
N TRP A 125 -2.00 -10.47 14.02
CA TRP A 125 -3.29 -9.80 14.22
C TRP A 125 -4.47 -10.79 14.26
N GLY A 126 -4.31 -11.97 13.67
CA GLY A 126 -5.27 -13.05 13.86
C GLY A 126 -5.46 -13.44 15.34
N TYR A 127 -4.53 -13.15 16.25
CA TYR A 127 -4.74 -13.37 17.67
C TYR A 127 -5.66 -12.34 18.34
N ASP A 128 -5.97 -11.22 17.69
CA ASP A 128 -6.75 -10.14 18.28
C ASP A 128 -8.26 -10.33 18.14
N ASP A 129 -8.71 -11.08 17.12
CA ASP A 129 -10.13 -11.42 16.95
C ASP A 129 -10.57 -12.67 17.74
N ASP A 130 -11.86 -13.05 17.66
CA ASP A 130 -12.45 -14.12 18.46
C ASP A 130 -11.91 -15.53 18.17
N ILE A 131 -11.36 -15.79 16.99
CA ILE A 131 -10.90 -17.12 16.58
C ILE A 131 -9.50 -17.41 17.17
N LYS A 132 -8.75 -16.38 17.58
CA LYS A 132 -7.45 -16.48 18.29
C LYS A 132 -6.39 -17.36 17.61
N LEU A 133 -6.41 -17.44 16.28
CA LEU A 133 -5.38 -18.09 15.46
C LEU A 133 -4.68 -17.09 14.54
N PRO A 134 -3.38 -17.26 14.23
CA PRO A 134 -2.70 -16.38 13.28
C PRO A 134 -3.30 -16.52 11.88
N TYR A 135 -3.27 -15.46 11.09
CA TYR A 135 -3.97 -15.42 9.81
C TYR A 135 -3.50 -16.48 8.82
N SER A 136 -2.23 -16.82 8.81
CA SER A 136 -1.63 -17.81 7.93
C SER A 136 -2.10 -19.23 8.21
N ILE A 137 -2.60 -19.51 9.42
CA ILE A 137 -3.24 -20.79 9.73
C ILE A 137 -4.68 -20.81 9.22
N ARG A 138 -5.37 -19.66 9.25
CA ARG A 138 -6.75 -19.53 8.77
C ARG A 138 -6.84 -19.46 7.25
N TRP A 139 -5.85 -18.84 6.62
CA TRP A 139 -5.73 -18.66 5.19
C TRP A 139 -4.44 -19.35 4.70
N PRO A 140 -4.40 -20.70 4.74
CA PRO A 140 -3.19 -21.47 4.44
C PRO A 140 -2.72 -21.35 2.97
N HIS A 141 -3.58 -20.79 2.11
CA HIS A 141 -3.28 -20.52 0.70
C HIS A 141 -3.05 -19.03 0.42
N GLY A 142 -3.17 -18.17 1.43
CA GLY A 142 -2.86 -16.75 1.29
C GLY A 142 -1.38 -16.56 1.02
N GLU A 143 -1.04 -15.59 0.17
CA GLU A 143 0.35 -15.20 0.01
C GLU A 143 0.91 -14.66 1.33
N VAL A 144 2.20 -14.90 1.54
CA VAL A 144 2.93 -14.42 2.70
C VAL A 144 4.18 -13.66 2.26
N MET A 145 4.56 -12.67 3.07
CA MET A 145 5.86 -12.02 3.00
C MET A 145 6.37 -11.79 4.41
N SER A 146 7.64 -11.45 4.55
CA SER A 146 8.17 -10.84 5.77
C SER A 146 8.65 -9.42 5.54
N LEU A 147 8.57 -8.58 6.57
CA LEU A 147 9.32 -7.34 6.68
C LEU A 147 10.23 -7.47 7.91
N ASN A 148 11.55 -7.43 7.72
CA ASN A 148 12.54 -7.67 8.77
C ASN A 148 12.33 -9.00 9.54
N GLY A 149 11.91 -10.05 8.84
CA GLY A 149 11.63 -11.36 9.43
C GLY A 149 10.27 -11.48 10.13
N GLU A 150 9.52 -10.39 10.28
CA GLU A 150 8.18 -10.41 10.83
C GLU A 150 7.14 -10.72 9.74
N LYS A 151 6.39 -11.79 9.95
CA LYS A 151 5.49 -12.38 8.94
C LYS A 151 4.21 -11.57 8.76
N ARG A 152 3.84 -11.39 7.50
CA ARG A 152 2.60 -10.75 7.06
C ARG A 152 1.85 -11.64 6.08
N VAL A 153 0.53 -11.52 6.06
CA VAL A 153 -0.36 -12.27 5.18
C VAL A 153 -1.11 -11.30 4.28
N CYS A 154 -1.20 -11.63 3.00
CA CYS A 154 -2.00 -10.86 2.05
C CYS A 154 -3.49 -11.10 2.33
N THR A 155 -4.23 -10.03 2.66
CA THR A 155 -5.67 -10.15 2.95
C THR A 155 -6.53 -9.72 1.78
N THR A 156 -6.00 -8.89 0.88
CA THR A 156 -6.80 -8.23 -0.14
C THR A 156 -5.96 -7.92 -1.37
N TYR A 157 -6.53 -8.22 -2.53
CA TYR A 157 -6.05 -7.81 -3.84
C TYR A 157 -7.09 -6.86 -4.42
N VAL A 158 -6.65 -5.70 -4.87
CA VAL A 158 -7.50 -4.76 -5.57
C VAL A 158 -6.99 -4.61 -6.98
N ILE A 159 -7.87 -4.90 -7.93
CA ILE A 159 -7.59 -4.83 -9.35
C ILE A 159 -8.52 -3.77 -9.94
N PRO A 160 -8.00 -2.64 -10.43
CA PRO A 160 -8.82 -1.61 -11.04
C PRO A 160 -9.61 -2.14 -12.24
N GLU A 161 -10.83 -1.62 -12.45
CA GLU A 161 -11.73 -2.16 -13.48
C GLU A 161 -11.13 -2.12 -14.89
N TYR A 162 -10.36 -1.08 -15.24
CA TYR A 162 -9.71 -0.96 -16.55
C TYR A 162 -8.63 -2.04 -16.81
N VAL A 163 -8.12 -2.68 -15.76
CA VAL A 163 -7.20 -3.82 -15.85
C VAL A 163 -7.98 -5.08 -16.25
N LEU A 164 -9.19 -5.24 -15.74
CA LEU A 164 -10.08 -6.36 -16.08
C LEU A 164 -10.78 -6.17 -17.44
N ASN A 165 -11.28 -4.96 -17.71
CA ASN A 165 -12.14 -4.64 -18.85
C ASN A 165 -11.59 -3.44 -19.67
N PRO A 166 -10.71 -3.67 -20.65
CA PRO A 166 -10.12 -2.58 -21.43
C PRO A 166 -11.11 -1.91 -22.40
N LYS A 167 -12.23 -2.56 -22.73
CA LYS A 167 -13.19 -2.07 -23.74
C LYS A 167 -14.07 -0.91 -23.26
N THR A 168 -14.13 -0.64 -21.96
CA THR A 168 -15.00 0.41 -21.38
C THR A 168 -14.33 1.78 -21.27
N TYR A 169 -13.00 1.86 -21.40
CA TYR A 169 -12.21 3.06 -21.11
C TYR A 169 -11.47 3.66 -22.33
N LEU A 170 -11.72 3.13 -23.54
CA LEU A 170 -11.39 3.79 -24.80
C LEU A 170 -12.60 4.66 -25.20
N LYS A 171 -12.63 5.91 -24.75
CA LYS A 171 -13.48 6.97 -25.31
C LYS A 171 -12.61 8.13 -25.77
#